data_AF-A0A1C6T8R1-F1
#
_entry.id   AF-A0A1C6T8R1-F1
#
_cell.length_a   1.000
_cell.length_b   1.000
_cell.length_c   1.000
_cell.angle_alpha   90.00
_cell.angle_beta   90.00
_cell.angle_gamma   90.00
#
_symmetry.space_group_name_H-M   'P 1'
#
loop_
_entity.id
_entity.type
_entity.pdbx_description
1 polymer ?
#
loop_
_entity_poly.entity_id
_entity_poly.type
_entity_poly.pdbx_seq_one_letter_code
_entity_poly.pdbx_strand_id
1 'polypeptide(L)'
;MPVDSALAGKGAWLPDGGLTLVSRQPESTRWRLRRVDSVSGRDLGPLELPTVKDVTAVRLLGWGPDGSALVVAYQPEPRSPTRFDQPLGMDQRTAYGNVRTVRVLALTPGAAAPTTVLTAPDQVLGVDVSDDVVHAGRVRDADPPWGVGGRFWWWTGLGCLVLLGLAAVRRARASRPFRPAYEPRG
;
A
#
# COMPACT_ATOMS: atom_id res chain seq x y z
N MET A 1 12.64 -7.55 -22.03
CA MET A 1 12.59 -8.17 -20.69
C MET A 1 12.77 -9.68 -20.84
N PRO A 2 13.38 -10.38 -19.87
CA PRO A 2 13.44 -11.85 -19.87
C PRO A 2 12.05 -12.50 -20.05
N VAL A 3 11.99 -13.63 -20.74
CA VAL A 3 10.75 -14.32 -21.17
C VAL A 3 9.83 -14.72 -19.99
N ASP A 4 10.39 -14.85 -18.79
CA ASP A 4 9.69 -15.21 -17.55
C ASP A 4 9.65 -14.08 -16.52
N SER A 5 9.61 -12.84 -17.01
CA SER A 5 9.52 -11.64 -16.16
C SER A 5 8.42 -10.69 -16.62
N ALA A 6 7.79 -10.05 -15.66
CA ALA A 6 6.79 -9.01 -15.89
C ALA A 6 6.86 -7.95 -14.81
N LEU A 7 6.24 -6.79 -15.07
CA LEU A 7 5.97 -5.80 -14.03
C LEU A 7 5.31 -6.47 -12.84
N ALA A 8 5.80 -6.17 -11.63
CA ALA A 8 5.38 -6.90 -10.45
C ALA A 8 3.88 -6.76 -10.14
N GLY A 9 3.21 -5.71 -10.60
CA GLY A 9 1.79 -5.47 -10.33
C GLY A 9 1.53 -4.01 -10.00
N LYS A 10 0.45 -3.72 -9.27
CA LYS A 10 0.12 -2.35 -8.84
C LYS A 10 1.18 -1.75 -7.92
N GLY A 11 1.86 -2.57 -7.12
CA GLY A 11 2.96 -2.13 -6.25
C GLY A 11 4.35 -2.11 -6.90
N ALA A 12 4.45 -2.17 -8.24
CA ALA A 12 5.75 -2.31 -8.92
C ALA A 12 6.73 -1.16 -8.67
N TRP A 13 6.24 0.04 -8.34
CA TRP A 13 7.08 1.18 -8.02
C TRP A 13 7.57 1.13 -6.57
N LEU A 14 8.88 1.29 -6.39
CA LEU A 14 9.50 1.48 -5.08
C LEU A 14 9.46 2.97 -4.70
N PRO A 15 9.46 3.31 -3.39
CA PRO A 15 9.48 4.69 -2.93
C PRO A 15 10.67 5.52 -3.44
N ASP A 16 11.78 4.87 -3.76
CA ASP A 16 13.00 5.50 -4.26
C ASP A 16 13.01 5.67 -5.80
N GLY A 17 11.88 5.44 -6.46
CA GLY A 17 11.73 5.56 -7.91
C GLY A 17 12.23 4.34 -8.70
N GLY A 18 12.70 3.29 -8.02
CA GLY A 18 13.02 2.01 -8.65
C GLY A 18 11.78 1.25 -9.15
N LEU A 19 11.99 0.31 -10.07
CA LEU A 19 10.94 -0.58 -10.57
C LEU A 19 11.17 -2.01 -10.08
N THR A 20 10.09 -2.72 -9.78
CA THR A 20 10.12 -4.13 -9.38
C THR A 20 9.48 -4.99 -10.44
N LEU A 21 10.16 -6.07 -10.79
CA LEU A 21 9.64 -7.15 -11.63
C LEU A 21 9.38 -8.39 -10.79
N VAL A 22 8.34 -9.14 -11.17
CA VAL A 22 8.23 -10.55 -10.79
C VAL A 22 9.00 -11.37 -11.81
N SER A 23 9.78 -12.34 -11.33
CA SER A 23 10.48 -13.28 -12.20
C SER A 23 10.29 -14.70 -11.70
N ARG A 24 10.01 -15.60 -12.63
CA ARG A 24 10.03 -17.05 -12.39
C ARG A 24 11.46 -17.55 -12.65
N GLN A 25 11.97 -18.40 -11.76
CA GLN A 25 13.20 -19.12 -12.05
C GLN A 25 12.94 -20.11 -13.20
N PRO A 26 13.82 -20.18 -14.22
CA PRO A 26 13.67 -21.10 -15.33
C PRO A 26 13.39 -22.53 -14.87
N GLU A 27 12.46 -23.21 -15.57
CA GLU A 27 12.13 -24.63 -15.33
C GLU A 27 11.66 -24.95 -13.89
N SER A 28 11.15 -23.97 -13.14
CA SER A 28 10.76 -24.15 -11.74
C SER A 28 9.40 -23.52 -11.42
N THR A 29 8.79 -23.85 -10.29
CA THR A 29 7.59 -23.16 -9.78
C THR A 29 7.93 -21.98 -8.86
N ARG A 30 9.18 -21.52 -8.89
CA ARG A 30 9.73 -20.56 -7.92
C ARG A 30 9.69 -19.14 -8.47
N TRP A 31 9.08 -18.24 -7.71
CA TRP A 31 8.91 -16.83 -8.02
C TRP A 31 9.70 -15.96 -7.05
N ARG A 32 10.33 -14.92 -7.61
CA ARG A 32 11.07 -13.91 -6.85
C ARG A 32 10.74 -12.51 -7.37
N LEU A 33 10.93 -11.52 -6.50
CA LEU A 33 10.94 -10.12 -6.89
C LEU A 33 12.37 -9.71 -7.25
N ARG A 34 12.51 -8.91 -8.30
CA ARG A 34 13.78 -8.35 -8.77
C ARG A 34 13.63 -6.86 -8.95
N ARG A 35 14.72 -6.14 -8.71
CA ARG A 35 14.75 -4.70 -8.87
C ARG A 35 15.38 -4.33 -10.21
N VAL A 36 14.83 -3.30 -10.84
CA VAL A 36 15.30 -2.74 -12.10
C VAL A 36 15.40 -1.23 -11.95
N ASP A 37 16.46 -0.67 -12.51
CA ASP A 37 16.61 0.78 -12.64
C ASP A 37 15.57 1.29 -13.65
N SER A 38 14.69 2.18 -13.20
CA SER A 38 13.54 2.65 -13.99
C SER A 38 13.95 3.54 -15.17
N VAL A 39 15.14 4.15 -15.13
CA VAL A 39 15.62 5.08 -16.17
C VAL A 39 16.36 4.32 -17.28
N SER A 40 17.31 3.46 -16.90
CA SER A 40 18.17 2.71 -17.82
C SER A 40 17.64 1.32 -18.16
N GLY A 41 16.68 0.79 -17.41
CA GLY A 41 16.22 -0.59 -17.53
C GLY A 41 17.23 -1.63 -17.03
N ARG A 42 18.31 -1.21 -16.38
CA ARG A 42 19.35 -2.11 -15.86
C ARG A 42 18.80 -2.98 -14.75
N ASP A 43 18.99 -4.30 -14.86
CA ASP A 43 18.67 -5.25 -13.79
C ASP A 43 19.62 -5.02 -12.60
N LEU A 44 19.05 -4.77 -11.43
CA LEU A 44 19.76 -4.55 -10.17
C LEU A 44 19.80 -5.83 -9.30
N GLY A 45 19.26 -6.94 -9.80
CA GLY A 45 19.29 -8.24 -9.16
C GLY A 45 18.02 -8.59 -8.37
N PRO A 46 17.98 -9.80 -7.79
CA PRO A 46 16.88 -10.23 -6.93
C PRO A 46 16.86 -9.43 -5.62
N LEU A 47 15.67 -9.23 -5.08
CA LEU A 47 15.50 -8.74 -3.72
C LEU A 47 15.72 -9.88 -2.72
N GLU A 48 16.31 -9.57 -1.57
CA GLU A 48 16.53 -10.50 -0.45
C GLU A 48 15.22 -10.78 0.32
N LEU A 49 14.26 -11.34 -0.40
CA LEU A 49 12.93 -11.68 0.08
C LEU A 49 12.65 -13.18 -0.10
N PRO A 50 11.81 -13.78 0.75
CA PRO A 50 11.40 -15.16 0.61
C PRO A 50 10.91 -15.50 -0.80
N THR A 51 11.35 -16.64 -1.33
CA THR A 51 10.86 -17.18 -2.61
C THR A 51 9.47 -17.77 -2.43
N VAL A 52 8.54 -17.41 -3.32
CA VAL A 52 7.20 -18.03 -3.38
C VAL A 52 7.27 -19.25 -4.30
N LYS A 53 6.66 -20.37 -3.90
CA LYS A 53 6.75 -21.65 -4.62
C LYS A 53 5.35 -22.21 -4.90
N ASP A 54 5.27 -23.11 -5.87
CA ASP A 54 4.09 -23.94 -6.14
C ASP A 54 2.82 -23.13 -6.45
N VAL A 55 3.02 -22.03 -7.17
CA VAL A 55 1.98 -21.08 -7.60
C VAL A 55 2.08 -20.82 -9.11
N THR A 56 0.96 -20.47 -9.74
CA THR A 56 0.95 -20.19 -11.18
C THR A 56 1.67 -18.89 -11.52
N ALA A 57 1.50 -17.87 -10.66
CA ALA A 57 2.09 -16.55 -10.74
C ALA A 57 2.08 -15.84 -9.38
N VAL A 58 2.83 -14.74 -9.31
CA VAL A 58 2.81 -13.79 -8.18
C VAL A 58 2.59 -12.38 -8.72
N ARG A 59 1.83 -11.55 -8.00
CA ARG A 59 1.71 -10.10 -8.24
C ARG A 59 1.88 -9.30 -6.95
N LEU A 60 2.66 -8.25 -6.98
CA LEU A 60 2.90 -7.30 -5.91
C LEU A 60 1.74 -6.31 -5.76
N LEU A 61 1.16 -6.28 -4.56
CA LEU A 61 0.13 -5.33 -4.16
C LEU A 61 0.74 -4.03 -3.64
N GLY A 62 1.83 -4.13 -2.86
CA GLY A 62 2.49 -2.98 -2.27
C GLY A 62 3.60 -3.36 -1.29
N TRP A 63 4.14 -2.33 -0.64
CA TRP A 63 5.28 -2.41 0.28
C TRP A 63 4.87 -1.98 1.69
N GLY A 64 5.37 -2.71 2.69
CA GLY A 64 5.35 -2.31 4.09
C GLY A 64 6.48 -1.33 4.42
N PRO A 65 6.36 -0.57 5.52
CA PRO A 65 7.39 0.37 5.96
C PRO A 65 8.69 -0.32 6.42
N ASP A 66 8.62 -1.61 6.74
CA ASP A 66 9.73 -2.50 7.10
C ASP A 66 10.43 -3.11 5.87
N GLY A 67 10.02 -2.73 4.65
CA GLY A 67 10.50 -3.32 3.40
C GLY A 67 9.86 -4.67 3.05
N SER A 68 8.88 -5.14 3.83
CA SER A 68 8.12 -6.33 3.48
C SER A 68 7.30 -6.11 2.20
N ALA A 69 7.28 -7.10 1.31
CA ALA A 69 6.44 -7.06 0.11
C ALA A 69 5.13 -7.81 0.36
N LEU A 70 3.99 -7.18 0.07
CA LEU A 70 2.68 -7.84 0.11
C LEU A 70 2.32 -8.31 -1.30
N VAL A 71 2.18 -9.62 -1.49
CA VAL A 71 1.95 -10.21 -2.82
C VAL A 71 0.71 -11.09 -2.86
N VAL A 72 0.03 -11.10 -4.01
CA VAL A 72 -0.96 -12.11 -4.37
C VAL A 72 -0.23 -13.28 -5.01
N ALA A 73 -0.46 -14.47 -4.47
CA ALA A 73 0.01 -15.74 -4.97
C ALA A 73 -1.17 -16.54 -5.55
N TYR A 74 -1.14 -16.77 -6.86
CA TYR A 74 -2.21 -17.46 -7.59
C TYR A 74 -2.05 -18.97 -7.44
N GLN A 75 -3.03 -19.63 -6.83
CA GLN A 75 -3.01 -21.07 -6.61
C GLN A 75 -3.49 -21.80 -7.87
N PRO A 76 -2.78 -22.86 -8.32
CA PRO A 76 -3.16 -23.58 -9.53
C PRO A 76 -4.52 -24.26 -9.40
N GLU A 77 -5.29 -24.27 -10.50
CA GLU A 77 -6.48 -25.13 -10.65
C GLU A 77 -6.04 -26.58 -10.88
N PRO A 78 -6.28 -27.50 -9.91
CA PRO A 78 -5.78 -28.88 -10.01
C PRO A 78 -6.32 -29.64 -11.22
N ARG A 79 -7.50 -29.26 -11.72
CA ARG A 79 -8.14 -29.88 -12.88
C ARG A 79 -7.91 -29.13 -14.19
N SER A 80 -7.03 -28.12 -14.20
CA SER A 80 -6.74 -27.42 -15.45
C SER A 80 -6.06 -28.38 -16.43
N PRO A 81 -6.51 -28.42 -17.71
CA PRO A 81 -5.79 -29.16 -18.75
C PRO A 81 -4.41 -28.55 -19.04
N THR A 82 -4.18 -27.29 -18.66
CA THR A 82 -2.91 -26.60 -18.80
C THR A 82 -2.11 -26.67 -17.50
N ARG A 83 -0.97 -27.36 -17.52
CA ARG A 83 -0.13 -27.49 -16.33
C ARG A 83 0.67 -26.22 -16.05
N PHE A 84 0.57 -25.71 -14.81
CA PHE A 84 1.22 -24.46 -14.41
C PHE A 84 2.76 -24.52 -14.33
N ASP A 85 3.32 -25.73 -14.22
CA ASP A 85 4.76 -25.98 -14.16
C ASP A 85 5.43 -25.94 -15.55
N GLN A 86 4.65 -25.93 -16.64
CA GLN A 86 5.14 -25.80 -18.00
C GLN A 86 5.48 -24.34 -18.38
N PRO A 87 6.22 -24.12 -19.49
CA PRO A 87 6.37 -22.79 -20.08
C PRO A 87 5.01 -22.23 -20.50
N LEU A 88 4.61 -21.13 -19.87
CA LEU A 88 3.35 -20.42 -20.11
C LEU A 88 3.63 -18.92 -20.08
N GLY A 89 2.97 -18.19 -20.97
CA GLY A 89 2.93 -16.73 -20.92
C GLY A 89 2.28 -16.23 -19.63
N MET A 90 2.66 -15.02 -19.20
CA MET A 90 2.13 -14.42 -17.96
C MET A 90 0.62 -14.23 -17.96
N ASP A 91 0.04 -13.94 -19.12
CA ASP A 91 -1.40 -13.83 -19.37
C ASP A 91 -2.11 -15.16 -19.10
N GLN A 92 -1.56 -16.27 -19.61
CA GLN A 92 -2.13 -17.61 -19.40
C GLN A 92 -2.03 -18.06 -17.94
N ARG A 93 -0.96 -17.69 -17.22
CA ARG A 93 -0.75 -18.08 -15.81
C ARG A 93 -1.82 -17.53 -14.87
N THR A 94 -2.43 -16.39 -15.20
CA THR A 94 -3.50 -15.76 -14.42
C THR A 94 -4.88 -15.92 -15.07
N ALA A 95 -5.01 -16.74 -16.11
CA ALA A 95 -6.29 -17.01 -16.74
C ALA A 95 -7.24 -17.77 -15.80
N TYR A 96 -8.53 -17.46 -15.89
CA TYR A 96 -9.58 -18.02 -15.02
C TYR A 96 -9.55 -19.55 -14.91
N GLY A 97 -9.33 -20.27 -16.02
CA GLY A 97 -9.29 -21.74 -16.03
C GLY A 97 -8.04 -22.36 -15.38
N ASN A 98 -7.02 -21.56 -15.07
CA ASN A 98 -5.73 -22.03 -14.54
C ASN A 98 -5.55 -21.71 -13.05
N VAL A 99 -6.45 -20.94 -12.45
CA VAL A 99 -6.37 -20.46 -11.07
C VAL A 99 -7.55 -20.99 -10.29
N ARG A 100 -7.30 -21.61 -9.12
CA ARG A 100 -8.37 -22.07 -8.21
C ARG A 100 -8.81 -20.97 -7.24
N THR A 101 -7.82 -20.30 -6.67
CA THR A 101 -7.97 -19.29 -5.62
C THR A 101 -6.68 -18.45 -5.52
N VAL A 102 -6.66 -17.48 -4.62
CA VAL A 102 -5.52 -16.62 -4.33
C VAL A 102 -5.19 -16.60 -2.84
N ARG A 103 -3.90 -16.47 -2.53
CA ARG A 103 -3.42 -16.16 -1.18
C ARG A 103 -2.69 -14.83 -1.20
N VAL A 104 -2.88 -14.03 -0.16
CA VAL A 104 -2.05 -12.86 0.09
C VAL A 104 -0.94 -13.27 1.03
N LEU A 105 0.31 -13.04 0.63
CA LEU A 105 1.51 -13.39 1.36
C LEU A 105 2.31 -12.13 1.69
N ALA A 106 2.88 -12.08 2.89
CA ALA A 106 3.93 -11.14 3.25
C ALA A 106 5.30 -11.80 3.01
N LEU A 107 6.17 -11.13 2.27
CA LEU A 107 7.56 -11.50 2.07
C LEU A 107 8.41 -10.54 2.90
N THR A 108 8.82 -10.98 4.08
CA THR A 108 9.61 -10.16 5.01
C THR A 108 11.10 -10.36 4.78
N PRO A 109 11.91 -9.29 4.70
CA PRO A 109 13.37 -9.40 4.60
C PRO A 109 13.96 -10.31 5.68
N GLY A 110 14.88 -11.19 5.29
CA GLY A 110 15.55 -12.12 6.21
C GLY A 110 14.72 -13.31 6.69
N ALA A 111 13.42 -13.38 6.38
CA ALA A 111 12.61 -14.55 6.69
C ALA A 111 12.96 -15.74 5.77
N ALA A 112 12.87 -16.96 6.30
CA ALA A 112 13.14 -18.17 5.52
C ALA A 112 11.99 -18.53 4.55
N ALA A 113 10.76 -18.09 4.85
CA ALA A 113 9.55 -18.43 4.10
C ALA A 113 8.52 -17.28 4.11
N PRO A 114 7.63 -17.21 3.11
CA PRO A 114 6.49 -16.29 3.13
C PRO A 114 5.53 -16.55 4.29
N THR A 115 4.93 -15.50 4.84
CA THR A 115 3.83 -15.61 5.81
C THR A 115 2.49 -15.38 5.12
N THR A 116 1.51 -16.26 5.31
CA THR A 116 0.16 -16.03 4.77
C THR A 116 -0.58 -14.99 5.60
N VAL A 117 -1.03 -13.93 4.92
CA VAL A 117 -1.84 -12.85 5.51
C VAL A 117 -3.33 -13.13 5.30
N LEU A 118 -3.68 -13.62 4.11
CA LEU A 118 -5.07 -13.94 3.76
C LEU A 118 -5.09 -15.16 2.84
N THR A 119 -6.07 -16.04 3.07
CA THR A 119 -6.45 -17.08 2.11
C THR A 119 -7.85 -16.76 1.64
N ALA A 120 -8.01 -16.53 0.34
CA ALA A 120 -9.33 -16.30 -0.21
C ALA A 120 -10.10 -17.63 -0.28
N PRO A 121 -11.45 -17.60 -0.25
CA PRO A 121 -12.25 -18.75 -0.60
C PRO A 121 -11.91 -19.28 -2.00
N ASP A 122 -12.29 -20.52 -2.25
CA ASP A 122 -12.22 -21.06 -3.60
C ASP A 122 -13.05 -20.22 -4.59
N GLN A 123 -12.59 -20.15 -5.84
CA GLN A 123 -13.22 -19.36 -6.92
C GLN A 123 -13.14 -17.83 -6.73
N VAL A 124 -12.38 -17.35 -5.74
CA VAL A 124 -11.90 -15.97 -5.72
C VAL A 124 -10.56 -15.90 -6.45
N LEU A 125 -10.57 -15.30 -7.63
CA LEU A 125 -9.48 -15.44 -8.61
C LEU A 125 -8.59 -14.20 -8.71
N GLY A 126 -8.87 -13.19 -7.89
CA GLY A 126 -8.06 -11.98 -7.80
C GLY A 126 -8.33 -11.23 -6.50
N VAL A 127 -7.30 -10.51 -6.06
CA VAL A 127 -7.44 -9.43 -5.09
C VAL A 127 -6.96 -8.19 -5.81
N ASP A 128 -7.79 -7.15 -5.83
CA ASP A 128 -7.39 -5.85 -6.35
C ASP A 128 -7.44 -4.80 -5.25
N VAL A 129 -6.50 -3.85 -5.32
CA VAL A 129 -6.53 -2.64 -4.50
C VAL A 129 -7.39 -1.64 -5.26
N SER A 130 -8.49 -1.22 -4.63
CA SER A 130 -9.40 -0.22 -5.19
C SER A 130 -8.65 1.07 -5.51
N ASP A 131 -8.82 1.58 -6.72
CA ASP A 131 -8.18 2.81 -7.19
C ASP A 131 -8.58 4.01 -6.32
N ASP A 132 -9.77 4.02 -5.72
CA ASP A 132 -10.20 5.06 -4.77
C ASP A 132 -9.33 5.07 -3.50
N VAL A 133 -8.85 3.91 -3.05
CA VAL A 133 -7.96 3.82 -1.87
C VAL A 133 -6.58 4.36 -2.21
N VAL A 134 -6.07 4.03 -3.41
CA VAL A 134 -4.79 4.55 -3.91
C VAL A 134 -4.88 6.06 -4.12
N HIS A 135 -5.94 6.54 -4.76
CA HIS A 135 -6.12 7.95 -5.10
C HIS A 135 -6.38 8.82 -3.85
N ALA A 136 -7.07 8.28 -2.85
CA ALA A 136 -7.31 8.97 -1.60
C ALA A 136 -6.07 9.05 -0.68
N GLY A 137 -4.94 8.42 -1.05
CA GLY A 137 -3.71 8.42 -0.26
C GLY A 137 -3.89 7.88 1.15
N ARG A 138 -4.89 7.02 1.37
CA ARG A 138 -5.25 6.55 2.72
C ARG A 138 -4.24 5.50 3.18
N VAL A 139 -3.42 5.89 4.14
CA VAL A 139 -2.68 4.93 4.99
C VAL A 139 -3.59 4.61 6.18
N ARG A 140 -3.93 3.34 6.40
CA ARG A 140 -4.65 2.93 7.62
C ARG A 140 -3.62 2.84 8.74
N ASP A 141 -3.82 3.62 9.81
CA ASP A 141 -3.04 3.45 11.05
C ASP A 141 -3.24 2.03 11.61
N ALA A 142 -2.15 1.42 12.07
CA ALA A 142 -2.18 0.10 12.69
C ALA A 142 -3.05 0.15 13.94
N ASP A 143 -4.02 -0.76 14.03
CA ASP A 143 -4.93 -0.83 15.18
C ASP A 143 -4.31 -1.81 16.20
N PRO A 144 -3.95 -1.37 17.42
CA PRO A 144 -4.41 -0.15 18.08
C PRO A 144 -3.53 1.11 17.82
N PRO A 145 -4.13 2.28 17.49
CA PRO A 145 -3.44 3.43 16.89
C PRO A 145 -3.53 4.66 17.81
N TRP A 146 -2.76 4.74 18.90
CA TRP A 146 -2.94 5.77 19.96
C TRP A 146 -2.54 7.21 19.56
N GLY A 147 -2.66 7.58 18.28
CA GLY A 147 -2.63 8.97 17.81
C GLY A 147 -4.04 9.54 17.65
N VAL A 148 -4.34 10.64 18.34
CA VAL A 148 -5.57 11.41 18.09
C VAL A 148 -5.46 12.10 16.72
N GLY A 149 -6.15 11.55 15.72
CA GLY A 149 -6.02 11.94 14.31
C GLY A 149 -6.33 13.42 14.02
N GLY A 150 -5.99 13.90 12.81
CA GLY A 150 -5.99 15.34 12.45
C GLY A 150 -7.27 16.14 12.74
N ARG A 151 -8.44 15.48 12.78
CA ARG A 151 -9.70 16.13 13.18
C ARG A 151 -9.67 16.64 14.62
N PHE A 152 -9.02 15.91 15.54
CA PHE A 152 -8.84 16.34 16.93
C PHE A 152 -8.04 17.63 17.00
N TRP A 153 -6.93 17.73 16.27
CA TRP A 153 -6.10 18.94 16.22
C TRP A 153 -6.82 20.12 15.56
N TRP A 154 -7.62 19.87 14.53
CA TRP A 154 -8.44 20.90 13.90
C TRP A 154 -9.48 21.49 14.86
N TRP A 155 -10.22 20.64 15.57
CA TRP A 155 -11.19 21.09 16.58
C TRP A 155 -10.53 21.78 17.78
N THR A 156 -9.37 21.29 18.21
CA THR A 156 -8.58 21.90 19.29
C THR A 156 -8.11 23.30 18.88
N GLY A 157 -7.57 23.45 17.67
CA GLY A 157 -7.17 24.75 17.12
C GLY A 157 -8.34 25.73 17.01
N LEU A 158 -9.50 25.27 16.51
CA LEU A 158 -10.71 26.08 16.44
C LEU A 158 -11.18 26.52 17.82
N GLY A 159 -11.19 25.62 18.80
CA GLY A 159 -11.53 25.92 20.19
C GLY A 159 -10.60 26.99 20.79
N CYS A 160 -9.28 26.86 20.60
CA CYS A 160 -8.31 27.85 21.03
C CYS A 160 -8.55 29.23 20.39
N LEU A 161 -8.86 29.29 19.09
CA LEU A 161 -9.16 30.54 18.40
C LEU A 161 -10.43 31.22 18.95
N VAL A 162 -11.49 30.45 19.22
CA VAL A 162 -12.72 30.98 19.81
C VAL A 162 -12.45 31.55 21.20
N LEU A 163 -11.69 30.84 22.04
CA LEU A 163 -11.34 31.29 23.39
C LEU A 163 -10.47 32.56 23.36
N LEU A 164 -9.47 32.62 22.48
CA LEU A 164 -8.64 33.81 22.30
C LEU A 164 -9.46 35.01 21.81
N GLY A 165 -10.39 34.79 20.88
CA GLY A 165 -11.31 35.83 20.40
C GLY A 165 -12.20 36.37 21.52
N LEU A 166 -12.77 35.49 22.35
CA LEU A 166 -13.58 35.89 23.50
C LEU A 166 -12.78 36.68 24.54
N ALA A 167 -11.54 36.27 24.82
CA ALA A 167 -10.64 36.97 25.72
C ALA A 167 -10.30 38.38 25.20
N ALA A 168 -10.01 38.51 23.90
CA ALA A 168 -9.73 39.79 23.25
C ALA A 168 -10.94 40.75 23.31
N VAL A 169 -12.15 40.26 23.03
CA VAL A 169 -13.39 41.06 23.11
C VAL A 169 -13.64 41.54 24.54
N ARG A 170 -13.45 40.66 25.53
CA ARG A 170 -13.60 41.04 26.94
C ARG A 170 -12.61 42.12 27.36
N ARG A 171 -11.34 41.99 26.95
CA ARG A 171 -10.30 42.98 27.24
C ARG A 171 -10.60 44.33 26.56
N ALA A 172 -11.05 44.32 25.31
CA ALA A 172 -11.42 45.53 24.59
C ALA A 172 -12.61 46.26 25.22
N ARG A 173 -13.60 45.52 25.75
CA ARG A 173 -14.73 46.11 26.49
C ARG A 173 -14.32 46.71 27.83
N ALA A 174 -13.44 46.04 28.57
CA ALA A 174 -12.92 46.53 29.84
C ALA A 174 -12.01 47.76 29.69
N SER A 175 -11.35 47.90 28.53
CA SER A 175 -10.42 48.99 28.26
C SER A 175 -11.07 50.23 27.64
N ARG A 176 -12.41 50.28 27.51
CA ARG A 176 -13.09 51.48 27.00
C ARG A 176 -13.05 52.57 28.10
N PRO A 177 -12.31 53.68 27.90
CA PRO A 177 -12.27 54.73 28.89
C PRO A 177 -13.65 55.39 28.99
N PHE A 178 -14.10 55.60 30.23
CA PHE A 178 -15.27 56.40 30.53
C PHE A 178 -15.06 57.80 29.93
N ARG A 179 -15.84 58.17 28.92
CA ARG A 179 -15.90 59.54 28.42
C ARG A 179 -16.79 60.34 29.39
N PRO A 180 -16.25 61.25 30.21
CA PRO A 180 -17.11 62.15 30.96
C PRO A 180 -17.89 63.01 29.96
N ALA A 181 -19.19 63.17 30.21
CA ALA A 181 -20.06 64.01 29.41
C ALA A 181 -19.55 65.44 29.46
N TYR A 182 -19.38 66.05 28.29
CA TYR A 182 -19.06 67.47 28.15
C TYR A 182 -20.27 68.28 28.63
N GLU A 183 -20.11 68.99 29.74
CA GLU A 183 -21.12 69.90 30.28
C GLU A 183 -20.97 71.25 29.55
N PRO A 184 -21.97 71.70 28.76
CA PRO A 184 -21.90 73.01 28.12
C PRO A 184 -22.08 74.09 29.19
N ARG A 185 -21.07 74.95 29.36
CA ARG A 185 -21.21 76.19 30.12
C ARG A 185 -21.74 77.30 29.21
N GLY A 186 -22.85 77.89 29.64
CA GLY A 186 -23.25 79.27 29.34
C GLY A 186 -23.96 79.47 28.03
#